data_AF-A0A9Q9UH62-F1
#
_entry.id   AF-A0A9Q9UH62-F1
#
_cell.length_a   1.000
_cell.length_b   1.000
_cell.length_c   1.000
_cell.angle_alpha   90.00
_cell.angle_beta   90.00
_cell.angle_gamma   90.00
#
_symmetry.space_group_name_H-M   'P 1'
#
loop_
_entity.id
_entity.type
_entity.pdbx_description
1 polymer ?
#
loop_
_entity_poly.entity_id
_entity_poly.type
_entity_poly.pdbx_seq_one_letter_code
_entity_poly.pdbx_strand_id
1 'polypeptide(L)'
;MPVPKNPCTECKSAGDDAVCTRCLKKGLECVRLGRSRQFRDGSSAKYDAKFSGSQNWVNSIRLQTSSRRATQRIALADEGSPSSTNIASRRALNNDETSGRTLEFALGDSKYFNSTVPESLSPSRGGHPQASALPAFQTQPTQHPLALSQRGPSWGGLLHALEPPHQRDLPLEGVQEACLLRYFIEELSHWFDLVDPQRRYQLVVPERARRYPPLLNAILAMSARHLCRVEKYKTPRGIVYRGQPLPNLSSHSAVEYMLKCIPVLKDFHTTQDGETRELIVTTAVILRHFEELDDEDDDPVLDARPDEGVNFLAILNAVLRSLTSDDLINRRELLIASYWVALRQEVYYALRKGYPAQMVEPPAEWSDISPANRIVFHTSQVTKWLFDDKSESGWHKLKEQEEYLDQYVTGRFQPILHRPPDRVLGEVFPTMWYASPIALTGMQHMMIAKMILIAESPLLSQAEDVRAAYRKAEGEVRNLVLQVCGTAVQHPDTQPGLVNAILAIQMYGSYFTDPWEQEALKKTVQMFKDCQAWPLPKALRERYYKP
;
A
#
# COMPACT_ATOMS: atom_id res chain seq x y z
N MET A 1 -16.39 -22.43 -59.49
CA MET A 1 -15.36 -21.39 -59.27
C MET A 1 -15.64 -20.69 -57.94
N PRO A 2 -14.66 -20.47 -57.06
CA PRO A 2 -14.93 -19.83 -55.78
C PRO A 2 -15.37 -18.38 -55.96
N VAL A 3 -16.44 -18.01 -55.25
CA VAL A 3 -17.08 -16.68 -55.24
C VAL A 3 -16.08 -15.62 -54.77
N PRO A 4 -16.01 -14.44 -55.41
CA PRO A 4 -15.11 -13.37 -54.98
C PRO A 4 -15.51 -12.85 -53.59
N LYS A 5 -14.57 -12.89 -52.64
CA LYS A 5 -14.76 -12.33 -51.29
C LYS A 5 -14.37 -10.85 -51.29
N ASN A 6 -15.31 -9.99 -50.91
CA ASN A 6 -15.04 -8.63 -50.45
C ASN A 6 -15.00 -8.65 -48.91
N PRO A 7 -14.06 -7.96 -48.26
CA PRO A 7 -12.92 -7.19 -48.78
C PRO A 7 -11.69 -8.04 -49.19
N CYS A 8 -10.77 -7.46 -49.97
CA CYS A 8 -9.62 -8.15 -50.58
C CYS A 8 -8.54 -8.53 -49.55
N THR A 9 -8.38 -9.83 -49.27
CA THR A 9 -7.47 -10.33 -48.21
C THR A 9 -5.99 -10.42 -48.61
N GLU A 10 -5.64 -10.27 -49.89
CA GLU A 10 -4.28 -10.48 -50.41
C GLU A 10 -3.75 -9.28 -51.21
N CYS A 11 -4.07 -8.06 -50.77
CA CYS A 11 -3.65 -6.83 -51.43
C CYS A 11 -2.15 -6.56 -51.19
N LYS A 12 -1.30 -6.68 -52.23
CA LYS A 12 0.18 -6.57 -52.13
C LYS A 12 0.77 -5.25 -52.66
N SER A 13 -0.01 -4.22 -52.98
CA SER A 13 0.51 -2.94 -53.46
C SER A 13 1.01 -2.05 -52.31
N ALA A 14 2.12 -1.33 -52.56
CA ALA A 14 2.67 -0.32 -51.66
C ALA A 14 2.02 1.03 -51.98
N GLY A 15 1.16 1.52 -51.07
CA GLY A 15 0.43 2.78 -51.22
C GLY A 15 -1.04 2.61 -50.87
N ASP A 16 -1.59 3.54 -50.09
CA ASP A 16 -2.97 3.46 -49.60
C ASP A 16 -4.02 3.67 -50.71
N ASP A 17 -3.64 4.36 -51.80
CA ASP A 17 -4.59 4.73 -52.87
C ASP A 17 -4.50 3.88 -54.16
N ALA A 18 -3.64 2.86 -54.21
CA ALA A 18 -3.43 2.06 -55.42
C ALA A 18 -4.28 0.76 -55.45
N VAL A 19 -5.13 0.60 -56.48
CA VAL A 19 -5.87 -0.65 -56.78
C VAL A 19 -4.88 -1.78 -57.05
N CYS A 20 -5.06 -2.96 -56.44
CA CYS A 20 -4.14 -4.07 -56.68
C CYS A 20 -4.32 -4.68 -58.07
N THR A 21 -3.24 -5.23 -58.63
CA THR A 21 -3.20 -5.79 -59.99
C THR A 21 -4.23 -6.90 -60.22
N ARG A 22 -4.62 -7.62 -59.16
CA ARG A 22 -5.63 -8.68 -59.22
C ARG A 22 -7.04 -8.12 -59.37
N CYS A 23 -7.40 -7.10 -58.59
CA CYS A 23 -8.70 -6.43 -58.71
C CYS A 23 -8.81 -5.69 -60.05
N LEU A 24 -7.72 -5.06 -60.50
CA LEU A 24 -7.65 -4.40 -61.80
C LEU A 24 -7.92 -5.38 -62.96
N LYS A 25 -7.29 -6.56 -62.95
CA LYS A 25 -7.50 -7.59 -63.99
C LYS A 25 -8.89 -8.22 -63.99
N LYS A 26 -9.61 -8.15 -62.87
CA LYS A 26 -10.93 -8.77 -62.72
C LYS A 26 -12.10 -7.77 -62.73
N GLY A 27 -11.82 -6.48 -62.87
CA GLY A 27 -12.84 -5.43 -62.84
C GLY A 27 -13.62 -5.35 -61.51
N LEU A 28 -12.96 -5.65 -60.39
CA LEU A 28 -13.59 -5.69 -59.06
C LEU A 28 -13.20 -4.47 -58.22
N GLU A 29 -14.13 -4.00 -57.39
CA GLU A 29 -13.90 -2.95 -56.40
C GLU A 29 -12.93 -3.43 -55.29
N CYS A 30 -11.93 -2.61 -54.95
CA CYS A 30 -10.85 -3.00 -54.03
C CYS A 30 -11.06 -2.40 -52.63
N VAL A 31 -11.84 -3.08 -51.78
CA VAL A 31 -12.02 -2.70 -50.36
C VAL A 31 -10.95 -3.35 -49.49
N ARG A 32 -10.23 -2.59 -48.65
CA ARG A 32 -9.19 -3.07 -47.71
C ARG A 32 -9.70 -2.98 -46.27
N LEU A 33 -9.48 -4.01 -45.45
CA LEU A 33 -9.67 -3.92 -43.98
C LEU A 33 -8.42 -3.30 -43.34
N GLY A 34 -8.61 -2.37 -42.39
CA GLY A 34 -7.53 -1.80 -41.59
C GLY A 34 -6.70 -2.92 -40.94
N ARG A 35 -5.38 -2.86 -41.10
CA ARG A 35 -4.46 -3.98 -40.78
C ARG A 35 -4.44 -4.30 -39.28
N SER A 36 -4.89 -5.49 -38.90
CA SER A 36 -4.36 -6.19 -37.71
C SER A 36 -3.01 -6.83 -38.10
N ARG A 37 -1.93 -6.44 -37.41
CA ARG A 37 -0.60 -7.04 -37.62
C ARG A 37 -0.50 -8.33 -36.80
N GLN A 38 -0.72 -9.48 -37.44
CA GLN A 38 -0.30 -10.77 -36.89
C GLN A 38 1.14 -11.05 -37.31
N PHE A 39 2.05 -11.22 -36.35
CA PHE A 39 3.38 -11.79 -36.59
C PHE A 39 3.30 -13.31 -36.60
N ARG A 40 3.97 -13.96 -37.56
CA ARG A 40 4.19 -15.42 -37.55
C ARG A 40 5.47 -15.71 -36.78
N ASP A 41 5.38 -16.52 -35.73
CA ASP A 41 6.55 -17.11 -35.10
C ASP A 41 7.16 -18.20 -36.00
N GLY A 42 8.49 -18.17 -36.10
CA GLY A 42 9.30 -19.25 -36.66
C GLY A 42 9.91 -18.97 -38.03
N SER A 43 11.08 -18.35 -38.07
CA SER A 43 12.10 -18.70 -39.07
C SER A 43 13.50 -18.73 -38.45
N SER A 44 14.02 -19.94 -38.32
CA SER A 44 15.42 -20.23 -38.02
C SER A 44 16.27 -19.85 -39.24
N ALA A 45 16.84 -18.65 -39.25
CA ALA A 45 17.85 -18.27 -40.24
C ALA A 45 19.26 -18.45 -39.65
N LYS A 46 20.02 -19.37 -40.24
CA LYS A 46 21.44 -19.61 -39.96
C LYS A 46 22.26 -18.35 -40.25
N TYR A 47 23.03 -17.87 -39.28
CA TYR A 47 23.91 -16.70 -39.43
C TYR A 47 25.34 -17.13 -39.81
N ASP A 48 25.59 -17.35 -41.09
CA ASP A 48 26.95 -17.41 -41.67
C ASP A 48 27.06 -16.46 -42.87
N ALA A 49 26.78 -15.17 -42.66
CA ALA A 49 27.02 -14.14 -43.67
C ALA A 49 27.91 -13.04 -43.09
N LYS A 50 29.11 -12.87 -43.66
CA LYS A 50 29.99 -11.72 -43.42
C LYS A 50 29.40 -10.49 -44.14
N PHE A 51 29.08 -9.45 -43.40
CA PHE A 51 28.57 -8.18 -43.95
C PHE A 51 29.72 -7.27 -44.40
N SER A 52 29.51 -6.47 -45.45
CA SER A 52 30.51 -5.52 -45.94
C SER A 52 30.53 -4.23 -45.10
N GLY A 53 31.71 -3.62 -44.96
CA GLY A 53 31.94 -2.45 -44.10
C GLY A 53 31.26 -1.14 -44.54
N SER A 54 30.53 -1.14 -45.67
CA SER A 54 29.85 0.04 -46.21
C SER A 54 28.32 -0.09 -46.20
N GLN A 55 27.77 -0.99 -45.39
CA GLN A 55 26.34 -1.21 -45.32
C GLN A 55 25.68 -0.15 -44.42
N ASN A 56 24.85 0.72 -45.02
CA ASN A 56 24.06 1.71 -44.29
C ASN A 56 22.92 1.02 -43.53
N TRP A 57 23.02 1.00 -42.20
CA TRP A 57 21.99 0.49 -41.31
C TRP A 57 20.87 1.53 -41.19
N VAL A 58 19.63 1.09 -41.43
CA VAL A 58 18.46 1.95 -41.26
C VAL A 58 18.30 2.23 -39.76
N ASN A 59 18.25 3.52 -39.40
CA ASN A 59 18.12 4.01 -38.03
C ASN A 59 17.03 3.26 -37.25
N SER A 60 17.43 2.61 -36.17
CA SER A 60 16.52 1.97 -35.21
C SER A 60 15.68 3.04 -34.51
N ILE A 61 14.47 3.26 -35.03
CA ILE A 61 13.41 3.95 -34.32
C ILE A 61 13.13 3.15 -33.05
N ARG A 62 13.38 3.77 -31.89
CA ARG A 62 12.95 3.28 -30.58
C ARG A 62 11.48 2.92 -30.66
N LEU A 63 11.14 1.67 -30.32
CA LEU A 63 9.79 1.28 -29.96
C LEU A 63 9.43 2.06 -28.68
N GLN A 64 8.84 3.24 -28.87
CA GLN A 64 8.07 3.91 -27.84
C GLN A 64 6.87 3.02 -27.52
N THR A 65 6.87 2.45 -26.33
CA THR A 65 5.66 1.89 -25.73
C THR A 65 4.64 3.02 -25.55
N SER A 66 3.53 2.92 -26.29
CA SER A 66 2.23 3.58 -26.16
C SER A 66 2.19 5.06 -25.69
N SER A 67 1.89 5.91 -26.66
CA SER A 67 1.28 7.25 -26.61
C SER A 67 0.52 7.62 -25.33
N ARG A 68 0.97 8.74 -24.72
CA ARG A 68 0.21 9.62 -23.83
C ARG A 68 -0.96 10.28 -24.59
N ARG A 69 -2.14 10.37 -23.98
CA ARG A 69 -3.16 11.37 -24.35
C ARG A 69 -3.05 12.56 -23.40
N ALA A 70 -2.94 13.74 -24.00
CA ALA A 70 -2.97 15.03 -23.33
C ALA A 70 -4.38 15.30 -22.78
N THR A 71 -4.47 15.60 -21.49
CA THR A 71 -5.63 16.31 -20.93
C THR A 71 -5.48 17.80 -21.23
N GLN A 72 -6.49 18.36 -21.90
CA GLN A 72 -6.66 19.80 -22.10
C GLN A 72 -6.63 20.51 -20.75
N ARG A 73 -5.62 21.36 -20.53
CA ARG A 73 -5.65 22.39 -19.50
C ARG A 73 -6.56 23.52 -19.98
N ILE A 74 -7.55 23.86 -19.17
CA ILE A 74 -8.29 25.11 -19.27
C ILE A 74 -7.29 26.23 -18.97
N ALA A 75 -7.10 27.13 -19.95
CA ALA A 75 -6.27 28.32 -19.81
C ALA A 75 -6.97 29.34 -18.90
N LEU A 76 -6.31 29.73 -17.82
CA LEU A 76 -6.55 31.00 -17.15
C LEU A 76 -5.34 31.89 -17.42
N ALA A 77 -5.64 33.11 -17.87
CA ALA A 77 -4.71 34.06 -18.45
C ALA A 77 -3.61 34.49 -17.46
N ASP A 78 -2.42 34.63 -18.03
CA ASP A 78 -1.21 35.17 -17.43
C ASP A 78 -1.19 36.68 -17.64
N GLU A 79 -0.97 37.46 -16.58
CA GLU A 79 -0.70 38.89 -16.62
C GLU A 79 0.60 39.15 -15.84
N GLY A 80 1.69 39.34 -16.61
CA GLY A 80 2.71 40.35 -16.34
C GLY A 80 3.72 40.10 -15.21
N SER A 81 4.90 39.58 -15.56
CA SER A 81 6.17 39.91 -14.86
C SER A 81 6.62 41.34 -15.23
N PRO A 82 7.51 42.01 -14.45
CA PRO A 82 8.94 41.72 -14.58
C PRO A 82 9.79 41.80 -13.29
N SER A 83 10.72 40.84 -13.22
CA SER A 83 12.16 41.02 -12.96
C SER A 83 12.64 41.92 -11.82
N SER A 84 13.39 41.33 -10.88
CA SER A 84 14.71 41.89 -10.50
C SER A 84 15.67 40.83 -9.96
N THR A 85 16.83 40.81 -10.61
CA THR A 85 18.12 40.24 -10.21
C THR A 85 18.57 40.69 -8.82
N ASN A 86 19.23 39.80 -8.06
CA ASN A 86 20.58 40.09 -7.56
C ASN A 86 21.33 38.88 -7.00
N ILE A 87 22.65 38.95 -7.25
CA ILE A 87 23.75 38.05 -6.94
C ILE A 87 24.36 38.42 -5.57
N ALA A 88 24.78 37.43 -4.78
CA ALA A 88 26.02 37.39 -3.97
C ALA A 88 25.97 36.15 -3.05
N SER A 89 26.73 35.07 -3.28
CA SER A 89 28.14 34.88 -2.91
C SER A 89 28.54 35.44 -1.55
N ARG A 90 28.81 34.57 -0.56
CA ARG A 90 30.16 34.31 -0.03
C ARG A 90 30.21 33.39 1.20
N ARG A 91 31.16 32.45 1.09
CA ARG A 91 32.19 32.02 2.07
C ARG A 91 31.85 31.09 3.23
N ALA A 92 32.35 29.87 3.02
CA ALA A 92 33.09 29.01 3.95
C ALA A 92 33.89 29.71 5.05
N LEU A 93 33.90 29.07 6.22
CA LEU A 93 35.01 29.04 7.19
C LEU A 93 35.14 27.63 7.76
N ASN A 94 36.38 27.12 7.70
CA ASN A 94 36.87 25.92 8.37
C ASN A 94 37.21 26.20 9.84
N ASN A 95 37.25 25.11 10.63
CA ASN A 95 38.22 24.72 11.68
C ASN A 95 37.47 23.85 12.70
N ASP A 96 37.67 22.54 12.79
CA ASP A 96 38.82 21.74 13.27
C ASP A 96 38.89 21.58 14.80
N GLU A 97 39.30 20.37 15.19
CA GLU A 97 39.77 19.87 16.49
C GLU A 97 38.82 19.23 17.54
N THR A 98 38.92 17.89 17.58
CA THR A 98 39.43 17.06 18.71
C THR A 98 38.62 16.95 20.02
N SER A 99 38.13 15.73 20.32
CA SER A 99 38.50 14.98 21.55
C SER A 99 37.86 13.59 21.58
N GLY A 100 38.70 12.56 21.69
CA GLY A 100 38.29 11.19 21.92
C GLY A 100 37.92 10.91 23.38
N ARG A 101 37.14 9.85 23.59
CA ARG A 101 37.13 9.10 24.84
C ARG A 101 36.70 7.66 24.60
N THR A 102 37.69 6.80 24.66
CA THR A 102 37.67 5.35 24.85
C THR A 102 36.97 5.00 26.17
N LEU A 103 36.11 4.00 26.19
CA LEU A 103 35.79 3.20 27.37
C LEU A 103 35.48 1.76 26.92
N GLU A 104 36.50 0.91 26.96
CA GLU A 104 36.36 -0.53 27.12
C GLU A 104 35.86 -0.83 28.53
N PHE A 105 34.98 -1.82 28.70
CA PHE A 105 35.03 -2.69 29.87
C PHE A 105 34.49 -4.09 29.53
N ALA A 106 35.12 -5.05 30.18
CA ALA A 106 35.27 -6.43 29.79
C ALA A 106 34.11 -7.35 30.20
N LEU A 107 34.09 -8.47 29.47
CA LEU A 107 33.51 -9.79 29.73
C LEU A 107 33.40 -10.20 31.22
N GLY A 108 32.25 -10.80 31.54
CA GLY A 108 32.06 -11.64 32.72
C GLY A 108 31.07 -12.76 32.41
N ASP A 109 31.60 -13.99 32.37
CA ASP A 109 30.87 -15.26 32.31
C ASP A 109 29.85 -15.42 33.45
N SER A 110 28.72 -16.09 33.20
CA SER A 110 28.31 -17.32 33.94
C SER A 110 26.88 -17.78 33.64
N LYS A 111 26.80 -18.94 32.97
CA LYS A 111 26.01 -20.17 33.25
C LYS A 111 24.68 -20.13 34.05
N TYR A 112 23.65 -20.68 33.37
CA TYR A 112 22.54 -21.56 33.79
C TYR A 112 21.70 -21.24 35.04
N PHE A 113 20.36 -21.14 34.89
CA PHE A 113 19.40 -22.16 35.38
C PHE A 113 17.94 -21.87 34.97
N ASN A 114 17.20 -22.95 34.66
CA ASN A 114 15.75 -23.06 34.47
C ASN A 114 14.97 -22.87 35.78
N SER A 115 13.72 -22.36 35.71
CA SER A 115 12.49 -22.99 36.25
C SER A 115 11.30 -22.03 36.07
N THR A 116 10.22 -22.40 35.39
CA THR A 116 9.10 -23.29 35.78
C THR A 116 8.20 -22.70 36.87
N VAL A 117 6.93 -22.52 36.49
CA VAL A 117 5.75 -22.07 37.25
C VAL A 117 5.41 -23.04 38.39
N PRO A 118 4.72 -22.58 39.46
CA PRO A 118 3.54 -23.34 39.86
C PRO A 118 2.31 -22.51 40.28
N GLU A 119 1.19 -23.22 40.20
CA GLU A 119 -0.20 -22.83 40.29
C GLU A 119 -0.81 -23.27 41.64
N SER A 120 -1.84 -22.53 42.07
CA SER A 120 -2.91 -22.91 43.02
C SER A 120 -2.59 -23.11 44.51
N LEU A 121 -3.50 -22.60 45.36
CA LEU A 121 -4.09 -23.28 46.53
C LEU A 121 -5.24 -22.45 47.11
N SER A 122 -6.41 -23.08 47.26
CA SER A 122 -7.61 -22.58 47.95
C SER A 122 -7.48 -22.65 49.48
N PRO A 123 -8.44 -22.07 50.25
CA PRO A 123 -8.86 -22.78 51.46
C PRO A 123 -10.38 -22.80 51.70
N SER A 124 -10.81 -23.86 52.39
CA SER A 124 -12.19 -24.15 52.81
C SER A 124 -12.38 -23.97 54.33
N ARG A 125 -13.56 -23.41 54.69
CA ARG A 125 -14.46 -23.67 55.84
C ARG A 125 -13.95 -23.73 57.30
N GLY A 126 -14.64 -22.95 58.16
CA GLY A 126 -15.37 -23.48 59.33
C GLY A 126 -15.37 -22.63 60.61
N GLY A 127 -16.57 -22.32 61.14
CA GLY A 127 -16.80 -22.13 62.60
C GLY A 127 -17.62 -20.89 63.03
N HIS A 128 -18.90 -21.08 63.35
CA HIS A 128 -19.73 -20.19 64.20
C HIS A 128 -19.68 -20.63 65.67
N PRO A 129 -19.99 -19.74 66.63
CA PRO A 129 -21.23 -19.90 67.39
C PRO A 129 -22.00 -18.58 67.70
N GLN A 130 -23.26 -18.74 68.14
CA GLN A 130 -24.31 -17.72 68.37
C GLN A 130 -24.44 -17.23 69.83
N ALA A 131 -25.25 -16.15 69.97
CA ALA A 131 -26.15 -15.70 71.06
C ALA A 131 -25.74 -14.31 71.61
N SER A 132 -26.59 -13.29 71.85
CA SER A 132 -28.02 -13.19 72.19
C SER A 132 -28.57 -11.75 71.92
N ALA A 133 -29.86 -11.52 72.15
CA ALA A 133 -30.76 -10.49 71.62
C ALA A 133 -30.80 -9.07 72.27
N LEU A 134 -31.07 -8.06 71.41
CA LEU A 134 -31.95 -6.85 71.50
C LEU A 134 -31.72 -5.75 72.58
N PRO A 135 -32.20 -4.46 72.42
CA PRO A 135 -33.17 -3.94 71.43
C PRO A 135 -32.78 -2.66 70.67
N ALA A 136 -33.64 -2.33 69.71
CA ALA A 136 -33.61 -1.15 68.84
C ALA A 136 -33.77 0.19 69.57
N PHE A 137 -33.01 1.19 69.13
CA PHE A 137 -33.34 2.60 69.28
C PHE A 137 -33.22 3.30 67.92
N GLN A 138 -34.34 3.87 67.48
CA GLN A 138 -34.40 4.85 66.40
C GLN A 138 -33.76 6.16 66.89
N THR A 139 -32.77 6.67 66.16
CA THR A 139 -32.46 8.11 66.12
C THR A 139 -31.91 8.48 64.75
N GLN A 140 -32.50 9.54 64.19
CA GLN A 140 -32.21 10.21 62.93
C GLN A 140 -30.75 10.74 62.81
N PRO A 141 -30.30 11.08 61.58
CA PRO A 141 -28.89 11.30 61.29
C PRO A 141 -28.44 12.72 61.67
N THR A 142 -27.52 12.82 62.62
CA THR A 142 -26.73 14.04 62.83
C THR A 142 -25.50 14.02 61.93
N GLN A 143 -25.51 14.87 60.91
CA GLN A 143 -24.35 15.18 60.08
C GLN A 143 -23.24 15.77 60.96
N HIS A 144 -22.15 15.03 61.14
CA HIS A 144 -20.86 15.60 61.50
C HIS A 144 -19.87 15.25 60.40
N PRO A 145 -19.20 16.25 59.78
CA PRO A 145 -18.20 15.99 58.76
C PRO A 145 -16.96 15.43 59.45
N LEU A 146 -16.69 14.14 59.26
CA LEU A 146 -15.39 13.57 59.58
C LEU A 146 -14.37 14.21 58.64
N ALA A 147 -13.55 15.08 59.22
CA ALA A 147 -12.34 15.61 58.61
C ALA A 147 -11.52 14.45 58.03
N LEU A 148 -11.38 14.43 56.70
CA LEU A 148 -10.51 13.51 55.99
C LEU A 148 -9.06 13.87 56.33
N SER A 149 -8.51 13.11 57.26
CA SER A 149 -7.08 13.01 57.54
C SER A 149 -6.32 12.62 56.27
N GLN A 150 -5.22 13.32 56.02
CA GLN A 150 -4.29 13.03 54.94
C GLN A 150 -3.65 11.65 55.12
N ARG A 151 -3.75 10.80 54.09
CA ARG A 151 -2.63 10.09 53.41
C ARG A 151 -3.05 8.71 52.87
N GLY A 152 -3.20 8.70 51.56
CA GLY A 152 -2.98 7.61 50.61
C GLY A 152 -2.96 8.28 49.23
N PRO A 153 -2.25 7.79 48.20
CA PRO A 153 -2.40 8.36 46.86
C PRO A 153 -3.88 8.21 46.50
N SER A 154 -4.61 9.31 46.60
CA SER A 154 -6.06 9.23 46.64
C SER A 154 -6.50 8.89 45.23
N TRP A 155 -7.26 7.80 45.11
CA TRP A 155 -8.02 7.51 43.91
C TRP A 155 -8.79 8.75 43.42
N GLY A 156 -9.05 9.76 44.26
CA GLY A 156 -9.67 11.02 43.88
C GLY A 156 -9.03 11.73 42.68
N GLY A 157 -7.71 11.65 42.47
CA GLY A 157 -7.07 12.18 41.26
C GLY A 157 -7.34 11.36 40.00
N LEU A 158 -7.35 10.03 40.14
CA LEU A 158 -7.65 9.07 39.05
C LEU A 158 -9.15 9.06 38.71
N LEU A 159 -10.03 9.21 39.71
CA LEU A 159 -11.48 9.23 39.58
C LEU A 159 -11.98 10.57 39.02
N HIS A 160 -11.27 11.68 39.26
CA HIS A 160 -11.58 12.96 38.61
C HIS A 160 -11.37 12.92 37.09
N ALA A 161 -10.50 12.05 36.60
CA ALA A 161 -10.31 11.80 35.16
C ALA A 161 -11.38 10.86 34.56
N LEU A 162 -12.24 10.25 35.39
CA LEU A 162 -13.36 9.40 34.98
C LEU A 162 -14.67 10.20 34.94
N GLU A 163 -14.64 11.47 34.53
CA GLU A 163 -15.88 12.17 34.20
C GLU A 163 -16.68 11.29 33.23
N PRO A 164 -17.93 10.90 33.56
CA PRO A 164 -18.68 10.00 32.71
C PRO A 164 -18.81 10.67 31.33
N PRO A 165 -18.44 9.97 30.24
CA PRO A 165 -18.53 10.55 28.92
C PRO A 165 -19.96 11.04 28.69
N HIS A 166 -20.09 12.22 28.10
CA HIS A 166 -21.37 12.90 27.90
C HIS A 166 -22.33 12.06 27.02
N GLN A 167 -21.80 11.04 26.33
CA GLN A 167 -22.54 10.09 25.52
C GLN A 167 -22.11 8.66 25.89
N ARG A 168 -23.06 7.81 26.30
CA ARG A 168 -22.82 6.39 26.56
C ARG A 168 -22.86 5.62 25.25
N ASP A 169 -21.88 4.75 25.03
CA ASP A 169 -21.90 3.95 23.83
C ASP A 169 -22.91 2.80 23.93
N LEU A 170 -23.92 2.84 23.06
CA LEU A 170 -24.94 1.79 22.98
C LEU A 170 -24.42 0.58 22.17
N PRO A 171 -24.87 -0.65 22.48
CA PRO A 171 -24.64 -1.80 21.61
C PRO A 171 -25.16 -1.51 20.20
N LEU A 172 -24.48 -2.04 19.18
CA LEU A 172 -25.02 -2.02 17.82
C LEU A 172 -26.31 -2.86 17.77
N GLU A 173 -27.30 -2.40 17.01
CA GLU A 173 -28.64 -3.00 16.99
C GLU A 173 -28.67 -4.36 16.27
N GLY A 174 -27.72 -4.63 15.36
CA GLY A 174 -27.67 -5.84 14.54
C GLY A 174 -26.45 -6.73 14.80
N VAL A 175 -26.68 -8.05 14.93
CA VAL A 175 -25.61 -9.07 15.02
C VAL A 175 -24.66 -9.00 13.82
N GLN A 176 -25.20 -8.75 12.61
CA GLN A 176 -24.40 -8.60 11.40
C GLN A 176 -23.42 -7.43 11.51
N GLU A 177 -23.89 -6.25 11.89
CA GLU A 177 -23.05 -5.06 12.00
C GLU A 177 -22.01 -5.21 13.11
N ALA A 178 -22.39 -5.82 14.23
CA ALA A 178 -21.45 -6.16 15.30
C ALA A 178 -20.36 -7.14 14.83
N CYS A 179 -20.73 -8.16 14.05
CA CYS A 179 -19.76 -9.10 13.46
C CYS A 179 -18.83 -8.42 12.47
N LEU A 180 -19.35 -7.54 11.62
CA LEU A 180 -18.56 -6.80 10.63
C LEU A 180 -17.60 -5.80 11.29
N LEU A 181 -18.05 -5.02 12.29
CA LEU A 181 -17.17 -4.14 13.06
C LEU A 181 -16.08 -4.94 13.79
N ARG A 182 -16.45 -6.07 14.40
CA ARG A 182 -15.47 -6.97 15.02
C ARG A 182 -14.48 -7.53 14.02
N TYR A 183 -14.94 -7.92 12.84
CA TYR A 183 -14.10 -8.40 11.75
C TYR A 183 -13.07 -7.36 11.33
N PHE A 184 -13.48 -6.10 11.22
CA PHE A 184 -12.55 -5.00 10.96
C PHE A 184 -11.46 -4.90 12.02
N ILE A 185 -11.83 -4.89 13.31
CA ILE A 185 -10.89 -4.76 14.44
C ILE A 185 -9.88 -5.92 14.49
N GLU A 186 -10.35 -7.14 14.23
CA GLU A 186 -9.53 -8.34 14.39
C GLU A 186 -8.68 -8.63 13.14
N GLU A 187 -9.18 -8.34 11.94
CA GLU A 187 -8.56 -8.85 10.69
C GLU A 187 -8.09 -7.72 9.76
N LEU A 188 -8.80 -6.58 9.69
CA LEU A 188 -8.57 -5.57 8.65
C LEU A 188 -7.78 -4.34 9.14
N SER A 189 -8.00 -3.88 10.37
CA SER A 189 -7.43 -2.63 10.89
C SER A 189 -5.90 -2.62 10.85
N HIS A 190 -5.28 -3.79 11.04
CA HIS A 190 -3.84 -3.97 10.98
C HIS A 190 -3.22 -3.59 9.63
N TRP A 191 -3.99 -3.64 8.53
CA TRP A 191 -3.51 -3.27 7.19
C TRP A 191 -3.33 -1.75 7.06
N PHE A 192 -4.07 -1.00 7.86
CA PHE A 192 -3.99 0.45 7.96
C PHE A 192 -2.88 0.88 8.92
N ASP A 193 -2.66 0.14 10.00
CA ASP A 193 -1.72 0.51 11.07
C ASP A 193 -0.25 0.11 10.82
N LEU A 194 0.12 -0.35 9.62
CA LEU A 194 1.44 -0.90 9.32
C LEU A 194 2.63 -0.01 9.71
N VAL A 195 2.45 1.31 9.68
CA VAL A 195 3.46 2.31 10.00
C VAL A 195 2.97 3.30 11.08
N ASP A 196 1.93 2.90 11.83
CA ASP A 196 1.40 3.64 12.97
C ASP A 196 1.64 2.87 14.28
N PRO A 197 2.64 3.27 15.09
CA PRO A 197 2.90 2.67 16.40
C PRO A 197 1.70 2.69 17.36
N GLN A 198 0.79 3.67 17.22
CA GLN A 198 -0.35 3.81 18.12
C GLN A 198 -1.58 3.00 17.67
N ARG A 199 -1.51 2.35 16.50
CA ARG A 199 -2.57 1.49 15.96
C ARG A 199 -3.94 2.17 15.96
N ARG A 200 -4.01 3.40 15.43
CA ARG A 200 -5.23 4.21 15.54
C ARG A 200 -6.41 3.60 14.78
N TYR A 201 -6.19 2.88 13.69
CA TYR A 201 -7.26 2.18 12.99
C TYR A 201 -7.80 0.99 13.78
N GLN A 202 -6.97 0.33 14.58
CA GLN A 202 -7.42 -0.74 15.47
C GLN A 202 -8.09 -0.22 16.74
N LEU A 203 -7.56 0.84 17.35
CA LEU A 203 -7.93 1.24 18.71
C LEU A 203 -8.89 2.44 18.76
N VAL A 204 -8.75 3.41 17.86
CA VAL A 204 -9.49 4.69 17.91
C VAL A 204 -10.65 4.70 16.93
N VAL A 205 -10.41 4.28 15.68
CA VAL A 205 -11.42 4.29 14.60
C VAL A 205 -12.70 3.52 14.97
N PRO A 206 -12.66 2.31 15.56
CA PRO A 206 -13.86 1.56 15.90
C PRO A 206 -14.69 2.24 17.00
N GLU A 207 -14.02 2.89 17.97
CA GLU A 207 -14.71 3.66 19.02
C GLU A 207 -15.45 4.85 18.41
N ARG A 208 -14.76 5.64 17.57
CA ARG A 208 -15.36 6.80 16.90
C ARG A 208 -16.46 6.41 15.92
N ALA A 209 -16.32 5.28 15.22
CA ALA A 209 -17.33 4.77 14.29
C ALA A 209 -18.69 4.56 14.97
N ARG A 210 -18.71 4.12 16.24
CA ARG A 210 -19.97 3.92 16.99
C ARG A 210 -20.77 5.22 17.20
N ARG A 211 -20.10 6.38 17.11
CA ARG A 211 -20.70 7.71 17.29
C ARG A 211 -20.86 8.46 15.96
N TYR A 212 -20.25 7.97 14.88
CA TYR A 212 -20.26 8.62 13.58
C TYR A 212 -20.67 7.63 12.47
N PRO A 213 -21.97 7.59 12.09
CA PRO A 213 -22.52 6.60 11.18
C PRO A 213 -21.81 6.44 9.82
N PRO A 214 -21.32 7.50 9.14
CA PRO A 214 -20.61 7.33 7.87
C PRO A 214 -19.33 6.50 8.00
N LEU A 215 -18.54 6.71 9.06
CA LEU A 215 -17.33 5.93 9.31
C LEU A 215 -17.67 4.47 9.63
N LEU A 216 -18.72 4.23 10.41
CA LEU A 216 -19.22 2.87 10.65
C LEU A 216 -19.62 2.20 9.33
N ASN A 217 -20.40 2.87 8.49
CA ASN A 217 -20.80 2.32 7.20
C ASN A 217 -19.60 2.00 6.29
N ALA A 218 -18.53 2.81 6.28
CA ALA A 218 -17.32 2.47 5.52
C ALA A 218 -16.63 1.20 6.05
N ILE A 219 -16.53 1.05 7.37
CA ILE A 219 -16.02 -0.16 8.02
C ILE A 219 -16.86 -1.38 7.64
N LEU A 220 -18.19 -1.25 7.71
CA LEU A 220 -19.13 -2.31 7.36
C LEU A 220 -19.03 -2.69 5.88
N ALA A 221 -18.88 -1.71 4.99
CA ALA A 221 -18.71 -1.93 3.55
C ALA A 221 -17.45 -2.76 3.24
N MET A 222 -16.29 -2.33 3.75
CA MET A 222 -15.03 -3.05 3.56
C MET A 222 -15.08 -4.45 4.18
N SER A 223 -15.61 -4.56 5.39
CA SER A 223 -15.72 -5.85 6.09
C SER A 223 -16.64 -6.81 5.37
N ALA A 224 -17.81 -6.35 4.93
CA ALA A 224 -18.77 -7.17 4.19
C ALA A 224 -18.15 -7.66 2.87
N ARG A 225 -17.41 -6.77 2.18
CA ARG A 225 -16.74 -7.11 0.94
C ARG A 225 -15.70 -8.21 1.13
N HIS A 226 -14.77 -8.00 2.07
CA HIS A 226 -13.68 -8.94 2.29
C HIS A 226 -14.20 -10.26 2.85
N LEU A 227 -15.10 -10.23 3.85
CA LEU A 227 -15.66 -11.43 4.47
C LEU A 227 -16.41 -12.31 3.45
N CYS A 228 -17.09 -11.72 2.46
CA CYS A 228 -17.73 -12.44 1.37
C CYS A 228 -16.74 -13.10 0.38
N ARG A 229 -15.49 -12.61 0.31
CA ARG A 229 -14.46 -13.19 -0.58
C ARG A 229 -13.78 -14.40 0.03
N VAL A 230 -13.47 -14.33 1.33
CA VAL A 230 -12.64 -15.35 1.99
C VAL A 230 -13.38 -16.68 2.19
N GLU A 231 -12.90 -17.75 1.56
CA GLU A 231 -13.50 -19.09 1.64
C GLU A 231 -13.58 -19.64 3.07
N LYS A 232 -12.64 -19.27 3.95
CA LYS A 232 -12.56 -19.78 5.33
C LYS A 232 -13.82 -19.51 6.18
N TYR A 233 -14.65 -18.55 5.78
CA TYR A 233 -15.89 -18.17 6.47
C TYR A 233 -17.17 -18.64 5.75
N LYS A 234 -17.04 -19.25 4.57
CA LYS A 234 -18.19 -19.73 3.79
C LYS A 234 -18.60 -21.12 4.24
N THR A 235 -19.90 -21.32 4.41
CA THR A 235 -20.51 -22.62 4.70
C THR A 235 -21.64 -22.88 3.69
N PRO A 236 -22.12 -24.13 3.56
CA PRO A 236 -23.28 -24.44 2.72
C PRO A 236 -24.56 -23.67 3.09
N ARG A 237 -24.62 -23.10 4.30
CA ARG A 237 -25.77 -22.31 4.81
C ARG A 237 -25.53 -20.80 4.76
N GLY A 238 -24.47 -20.34 4.10
CA GLY A 238 -24.05 -18.94 4.06
C GLY A 238 -22.80 -18.66 4.89
N ILE A 239 -22.56 -17.38 5.19
CA ILE A 239 -21.35 -16.94 5.90
C ILE A 239 -21.54 -17.08 7.42
N VAL A 240 -20.52 -17.60 8.10
CA VAL A 240 -20.50 -17.70 9.56
C VAL A 240 -19.22 -17.06 10.09
N TYR A 241 -19.36 -16.15 11.04
CA TYR A 241 -18.22 -15.51 11.70
C TYR A 241 -18.35 -15.60 13.21
N ARG A 242 -17.29 -16.07 13.89
CA ARG A 242 -17.27 -16.30 15.35
C ARG A 242 -18.50 -17.08 15.87
N GLY A 243 -18.94 -18.07 15.10
CA GLY A 243 -20.11 -18.90 15.42
C GLY A 243 -21.47 -18.24 15.17
N GLN A 244 -21.52 -16.99 14.68
CA GLN A 244 -22.74 -16.29 14.34
C GLN A 244 -23.05 -16.44 12.84
N PRO A 245 -24.22 -17.00 12.47
CA PRO A 245 -24.65 -17.02 11.07
C PRO A 245 -25.04 -15.62 10.60
N LEU A 246 -24.61 -15.25 9.40
CA LEU A 246 -24.89 -13.95 8.78
C LEU A 246 -25.76 -14.15 7.53
N PRO A 247 -27.06 -14.48 7.67
CA PRO A 247 -27.91 -14.90 6.56
C PRO A 247 -28.21 -13.77 5.56
N ASN A 248 -28.17 -12.52 6.00
CA ASN A 248 -28.45 -11.35 5.18
C ASN A 248 -27.18 -10.74 4.56
N LEU A 249 -26.00 -11.28 4.89
CA LEU A 249 -24.74 -10.77 4.38
C LEU A 249 -24.52 -11.29 2.96
N SER A 250 -24.39 -10.36 2.02
CA SER A 250 -24.08 -10.65 0.63
C SER A 250 -23.10 -9.62 0.07
N SER A 251 -22.61 -9.87 -1.15
CA SER A 251 -21.81 -8.88 -1.88
C SER A 251 -22.57 -7.55 -2.08
N HIS A 252 -23.91 -7.58 -2.16
CA HIS A 252 -24.73 -6.38 -2.30
C HIS A 252 -24.73 -5.52 -1.03
N SER A 253 -24.71 -6.14 0.16
CA SER A 253 -24.66 -5.43 1.45
C SER A 253 -23.46 -4.48 1.53
N ALA A 254 -22.32 -4.89 0.96
CA ALA A 254 -21.11 -4.09 0.93
C ALA A 254 -21.30 -2.78 0.13
N VAL A 255 -22.01 -2.85 -1.00
CA VAL A 255 -22.35 -1.69 -1.83
C VAL A 255 -23.35 -0.78 -1.12
N GLU A 256 -24.38 -1.34 -0.48
CA GLU A 256 -25.35 -0.55 0.29
C GLU A 256 -24.70 0.30 1.38
N TYR A 257 -23.77 -0.30 2.15
CA TYR A 257 -23.03 0.43 3.17
C TYR A 257 -22.14 1.52 2.57
N MET A 258 -21.45 1.24 1.46
CA MET A 258 -20.64 2.24 0.76
C MET A 258 -21.49 3.43 0.28
N LEU A 259 -22.66 3.17 -0.31
CA LEU A 259 -23.56 4.22 -0.81
C LEU A 259 -24.00 5.19 0.29
N LYS A 260 -24.21 4.68 1.52
CA LYS A 260 -24.55 5.51 2.71
C LYS A 260 -23.46 6.51 3.08
N CYS A 261 -22.22 6.32 2.61
CA CYS A 261 -21.10 7.21 2.91
C CYS A 261 -20.97 8.37 1.90
N ILE A 262 -21.49 8.22 0.68
CA ILE A 262 -21.31 9.19 -0.41
C ILE A 262 -21.75 10.62 -0.04
N PRO A 263 -22.89 10.85 0.64
CA PRO A 263 -23.33 12.21 0.97
C PRO A 263 -22.27 12.99 1.76
N VAL A 264 -21.68 12.39 2.79
CA VAL A 264 -20.74 13.09 3.67
C VAL A 264 -19.41 13.41 2.97
N LEU A 265 -19.00 12.61 1.99
CA LEU A 265 -17.82 12.88 1.18
C LEU A 265 -18.02 14.12 0.30
N LYS A 266 -19.24 14.32 -0.22
CA LYS A 266 -19.58 15.51 -1.03
C LYS A 266 -19.54 16.78 -0.18
N ASP A 267 -19.93 16.68 1.09
CA ASP A 267 -20.01 17.80 2.02
C ASP A 267 -18.68 18.14 2.70
N PHE A 268 -17.56 17.47 2.33
CA PHE A 268 -16.26 17.71 2.97
C PHE A 268 -15.82 19.18 2.90
N HIS A 269 -15.97 19.80 1.73
CA HIS A 269 -15.53 21.17 1.48
C HIS A 269 -16.37 22.24 2.20
N THR A 270 -17.59 21.90 2.63
CA THR A 270 -18.46 22.79 3.42
C THR A 270 -18.34 22.54 4.91
N THR A 271 -17.77 21.40 5.33
CA THR A 271 -17.57 21.04 6.73
C THR A 271 -16.44 21.87 7.34
N GLN A 272 -16.77 22.67 8.35
CA GLN A 272 -15.80 23.51 9.08
C GLN A 272 -15.25 22.83 10.35
N ASP A 273 -15.99 21.89 10.94
CA ASP A 273 -15.55 21.19 12.13
C ASP A 273 -14.40 20.21 11.80
N GLY A 274 -13.22 20.47 12.36
CA GLY A 274 -12.05 19.66 12.07
C GLY A 274 -12.12 18.22 12.61
N GLU A 275 -12.90 17.95 13.66
CA GLU A 275 -13.05 16.56 14.15
C GLU A 275 -13.86 15.74 13.15
N THR A 276 -14.95 16.30 12.66
CA THR A 276 -15.76 15.72 11.59
C THR A 276 -14.94 15.59 10.30
N ARG A 277 -14.13 16.59 9.92
CA ARG A 277 -13.25 16.50 8.74
C ARG A 277 -12.28 15.31 8.83
N GLU A 278 -11.66 15.10 9.99
CA GLU A 278 -10.78 13.94 10.23
C GLU A 278 -11.53 12.62 10.06
N LEU A 279 -12.77 12.52 10.54
CA LEU A 279 -13.63 11.35 10.36
C LEU A 279 -14.02 11.14 8.89
N ILE A 280 -14.29 12.21 8.13
CA ILE A 280 -14.57 12.14 6.70
C ILE A 280 -13.34 11.63 5.93
N VAL A 281 -12.14 12.13 6.25
CA VAL A 281 -10.89 11.64 5.62
C VAL A 281 -10.68 10.16 5.92
N THR A 282 -10.86 9.75 7.18
CA THR A 282 -10.74 8.34 7.59
C THR A 282 -11.75 7.46 6.85
N THR A 283 -12.99 7.95 6.69
CA THR A 283 -14.04 7.28 5.92
C THR A 283 -13.61 7.10 4.46
N ALA A 284 -13.06 8.15 3.83
CA ALA A 284 -12.59 8.11 2.45
C ALA A 284 -11.43 7.12 2.26
N VAL A 285 -10.48 7.05 3.20
CA VAL A 285 -9.35 6.11 3.17
C VAL A 285 -9.83 4.64 3.24
N ILE A 286 -10.80 4.34 4.09
CA ILE A 286 -11.37 2.98 4.18
C ILE A 286 -12.12 2.63 2.88
N LEU A 287 -12.89 3.55 2.32
CA LEU A 287 -13.62 3.33 1.07
C LEU A 287 -12.68 3.19 -0.15
N ARG A 288 -11.58 3.95 -0.16
CA ARG A 288 -10.49 3.77 -1.13
C ARG A 288 -9.93 2.35 -1.07
N HIS A 289 -9.74 1.82 0.14
CA HIS A 289 -9.27 0.46 0.30
C HIS A 289 -10.31 -0.57 -0.16
N PHE A 290 -11.60 -0.34 0.12
CA PHE A 290 -12.69 -1.15 -0.41
C PHE A 290 -12.69 -1.19 -1.95
N GLU A 291 -12.45 -0.06 -2.62
CA GLU A 291 -12.28 0.01 -4.08
C GLU A 291 -11.09 -0.82 -4.57
N GLU A 292 -9.95 -0.78 -3.87
CA GLU A 292 -8.76 -1.58 -4.21
C GLU A 292 -9.02 -3.10 -4.16
N LEU A 293 -9.90 -3.56 -3.27
CA LEU A 293 -10.29 -4.97 -3.22
C LEU A 293 -11.16 -5.35 -4.43
N ASP A 294 -11.82 -4.38 -5.07
CA ASP A 294 -12.75 -4.55 -6.19
C ASP A 294 -12.16 -4.29 -7.57
N ASP A 295 -10.97 -3.71 -7.63
CA ASP A 295 -10.26 -3.31 -8.85
C ASP A 295 -9.81 -4.52 -9.70
N GLU A 296 -10.75 -5.14 -10.42
CA GLU A 296 -10.43 -6.03 -11.53
C GLU A 296 -9.77 -5.21 -12.65
N ASP A 297 -8.72 -5.76 -13.27
CA ASP A 297 -8.07 -5.10 -14.41
C ASP A 297 -9.00 -5.11 -15.62
N ASP A 298 -9.87 -4.11 -15.73
CA ASP A 298 -10.76 -3.93 -16.86
C ASP A 298 -9.97 -3.72 -18.15
N ASP A 299 -10.46 -4.31 -19.25
CA ASP A 299 -9.83 -4.20 -20.56
C ASP A 299 -10.18 -2.82 -21.16
N PRO A 300 -9.23 -1.89 -21.32
CA PRO A 300 -9.51 -0.51 -21.74
C PRO A 300 -10.10 -0.40 -23.15
N VAL A 301 -10.15 -1.51 -23.89
CA VAL A 301 -10.74 -1.59 -25.24
C VAL A 301 -12.25 -1.81 -25.21
N LEU A 302 -12.82 -2.32 -24.11
CA LEU A 302 -14.24 -2.71 -24.04
C LEU A 302 -15.13 -1.76 -23.23
N ASP A 303 -14.58 -0.93 -22.33
CA ASP A 303 -15.36 0.04 -21.57
C ASP A 303 -15.14 1.48 -22.05
N ALA A 304 -15.89 1.83 -23.09
CA ALA A 304 -16.26 3.22 -23.39
C ALA A 304 -17.53 3.64 -22.62
N ARG A 305 -17.86 2.98 -21.50
CA ARG A 305 -18.86 3.51 -20.57
C ARG A 305 -18.19 4.62 -19.76
N PRO A 306 -18.82 5.79 -19.61
CA PRO A 306 -18.40 6.73 -18.58
C PRO A 306 -18.38 5.97 -17.26
N ASP A 307 -17.29 6.08 -16.53
CA ASP A 307 -17.14 5.58 -15.17
C ASP A 307 -18.26 6.19 -14.30
N GLU A 308 -19.42 5.52 -14.22
CA GLU A 308 -20.55 5.89 -13.34
C GLU A 308 -20.21 5.59 -11.87
N GLY A 309 -19.01 5.06 -11.61
CA GLY A 309 -18.47 4.81 -10.28
C GLY A 309 -18.02 6.10 -9.58
N VAL A 310 -18.15 6.11 -8.26
CA VAL A 310 -17.54 7.15 -7.42
C VAL A 310 -16.04 6.87 -7.36
N ASN A 311 -15.23 7.74 -7.95
CA ASN A 311 -13.77 7.64 -7.88
C ASN A 311 -13.28 8.12 -6.50
N PHE A 312 -13.12 7.19 -5.55
CA PHE A 312 -12.70 7.54 -4.18
C PHE A 312 -11.26 8.06 -4.14
N LEU A 313 -10.43 7.70 -5.11
CA LEU A 313 -9.10 8.29 -5.33
C LEU A 313 -9.19 9.81 -5.56
N ALA A 314 -10.05 10.27 -6.47
CA ALA A 314 -10.23 11.68 -6.76
C ALA A 314 -10.78 12.44 -5.54
N ILE A 315 -11.72 11.83 -4.81
CA ILE A 315 -12.27 12.41 -3.58
C ILE A 315 -11.17 12.52 -2.51
N LEU A 316 -10.42 11.45 -2.26
CA LEU A 316 -9.34 11.44 -1.27
C LEU A 316 -8.27 12.47 -1.61
N ASN A 317 -7.88 12.59 -2.89
CA ASN A 317 -6.93 13.61 -3.32
C ASN A 317 -7.47 15.03 -3.17
N ALA A 318 -8.75 15.27 -3.46
CA ALA A 318 -9.38 16.56 -3.25
C ALA A 318 -9.43 16.91 -1.75
N VAL A 319 -9.78 15.93 -0.90
CA VAL A 319 -9.81 16.04 0.56
C VAL A 319 -8.43 16.36 1.13
N LEU A 320 -7.40 15.59 0.74
CA LEU A 320 -6.02 15.79 1.22
C LEU A 320 -5.42 17.13 0.75
N ARG A 321 -5.77 17.60 -0.46
CA ARG A 321 -5.32 18.91 -0.98
C ARG A 321 -6.04 20.10 -0.34
N SER A 322 -7.18 19.88 0.30
CA SER A 322 -7.99 20.92 0.95
C SER A 322 -7.86 20.92 2.47
N LEU A 323 -6.83 20.23 3.00
CA LEU A 323 -6.44 20.37 4.40
C LEU A 323 -5.96 21.80 4.67
N THR A 324 -6.51 22.41 5.70
CA THR A 324 -6.21 23.81 6.07
C THR A 324 -4.98 23.90 6.95
N SER A 325 -4.33 25.06 7.02
CA SER A 325 -3.22 25.28 7.97
C SER A 325 -3.65 24.98 9.42
N ASP A 326 -4.90 25.21 9.79
CA ASP A 326 -5.44 24.87 11.12
C ASP A 326 -5.55 23.35 11.35
N ASP A 327 -5.98 22.58 10.34
CA ASP A 327 -5.99 21.10 10.40
C ASP A 327 -4.57 20.54 10.64
N LEU A 328 -3.56 21.21 10.08
CA LEU A 328 -2.15 20.81 10.14
C LEU A 328 -1.46 21.24 11.45
N ILE A 329 -1.79 22.44 11.97
CA ILE A 329 -1.24 22.99 13.22
C ILE A 329 -1.78 22.24 14.44
N ASN A 330 -3.07 21.89 14.43
CA ASN A 330 -3.69 21.17 15.55
C ASN A 330 -3.24 19.70 15.67
N ARG A 331 -2.33 19.23 14.77
CA ARG A 331 -1.73 17.88 14.77
C ARG A 331 -2.75 16.77 15.04
N ARG A 332 -3.89 16.82 14.36
CA ARG A 332 -4.96 15.83 14.49
C ARG A 332 -4.40 14.45 14.16
N GLU A 333 -4.28 13.62 15.17
CA GLU A 333 -3.44 12.43 15.10
C GLU A 333 -3.99 11.35 14.15
N LEU A 334 -5.32 11.21 14.06
CA LEU A 334 -5.97 10.26 13.16
C LEU A 334 -5.94 10.78 11.71
N LEU A 335 -5.93 12.09 11.49
CA LEU A 335 -5.72 12.70 10.17
C LEU A 335 -4.30 12.38 9.67
N ILE A 336 -3.29 12.53 10.53
CA ILE A 336 -1.90 12.16 10.21
C ILE A 336 -1.81 10.67 9.88
N ALA A 337 -2.42 9.79 10.68
CA ALA A 337 -2.45 8.36 10.40
C ALA A 337 -3.10 8.07 9.04
N SER A 338 -4.23 8.70 8.74
CA SER A 338 -4.97 8.56 7.48
C SER A 338 -4.17 9.04 6.26
N TYR A 339 -3.40 10.12 6.41
CA TYR A 339 -2.48 10.58 5.37
C TYR A 339 -1.43 9.51 5.02
N TRP A 340 -0.81 8.88 6.01
CA TRP A 340 0.21 7.84 5.77
C TRP A 340 -0.37 6.54 5.20
N VAL A 341 -1.64 6.24 5.47
CA VAL A 341 -2.36 5.18 4.74
C VAL A 341 -2.56 5.60 3.28
N ALA A 342 -3.13 6.78 3.04
CA ALA A 342 -3.41 7.27 1.69
C ALA A 342 -2.15 7.31 0.81
N LEU A 343 -1.02 7.73 1.37
CA LEU A 343 0.26 7.74 0.66
C LEU A 343 0.72 6.34 0.23
N ARG A 344 0.52 5.31 1.07
CA ARG A 344 0.81 3.92 0.69
C ARG A 344 -0.16 3.43 -0.39
N GLN A 345 -1.43 3.81 -0.33
CA GLN A 345 -2.41 3.52 -1.37
C GLN A 345 -2.02 4.16 -2.70
N GLU A 346 -1.49 5.39 -2.68
CA GLU A 346 -0.93 6.05 -3.88
C GLU A 346 0.28 5.30 -4.44
N VAL A 347 1.21 4.85 -3.60
CA VAL A 347 2.35 4.01 -4.04
C VAL A 347 1.86 2.73 -4.70
N TYR A 348 0.93 2.02 -4.06
CA TYR A 348 0.32 0.81 -4.61
C TYR A 348 -0.34 1.07 -5.96
N TYR A 349 -1.20 2.09 -6.04
CA TYR A 349 -1.93 2.43 -7.24
C TYR A 349 -1.00 2.85 -8.40
N ALA A 350 0.02 3.68 -8.10
CA ALA A 350 1.01 4.12 -9.07
C ALA A 350 1.76 2.93 -9.69
N LEU A 351 2.23 2.00 -8.86
CA LEU A 351 2.96 0.82 -9.33
C LEU A 351 2.06 -0.20 -10.04
N ARG A 352 0.81 -0.34 -9.58
CA ARG A 352 -0.16 -1.28 -10.18
C ARG A 352 -0.62 -0.82 -11.56
N LYS A 353 -0.99 0.46 -11.70
CA LYS A 353 -1.61 1.01 -12.92
C LYS A 353 -0.64 1.79 -13.82
N GLY A 354 0.57 2.11 -13.34
CA GLY A 354 1.57 2.86 -14.10
C GLY A 354 1.28 4.35 -14.22
N TYR A 355 0.59 4.94 -13.24
CA TYR A 355 0.29 6.37 -13.20
C TYR A 355 1.21 7.10 -12.21
N PRO A 356 1.53 8.38 -12.45
CA PRO A 356 2.30 9.17 -11.50
C PRO A 356 1.54 9.36 -10.19
N ALA A 357 2.20 9.09 -9.07
CA ALA A 357 1.64 9.27 -7.74
C ALA A 357 1.22 10.73 -7.55
N GLN A 358 -0.04 10.95 -7.18
CA GLN A 358 -0.56 12.30 -6.92
C GLN A 358 -0.29 12.70 -5.47
N MET A 359 1.00 12.86 -5.19
CA MET A 359 1.50 13.13 -3.85
C MET A 359 1.20 14.57 -3.42
N VAL A 360 0.50 14.73 -2.29
CA VAL A 360 0.51 15.97 -1.50
C VAL A 360 1.72 15.89 -0.59
N GLU A 361 2.67 16.83 -0.69
CA GLU A 361 3.84 16.84 0.18
C GLU A 361 3.41 16.98 1.65
N PRO A 362 4.05 16.24 2.58
CA PRO A 362 3.76 16.38 3.98
C PRO A 362 4.14 17.81 4.40
N PRO A 363 3.30 18.47 5.23
CA PRO A 363 3.60 19.80 5.74
C PRO A 363 4.93 19.84 6.48
N ALA A 364 5.65 20.97 6.38
CA ALA A 364 6.96 21.15 7.02
C ALA A 364 6.88 21.07 8.56
N GLU A 365 5.70 21.33 9.13
CA GLU A 365 5.38 21.29 10.55
C GLU A 365 5.41 19.86 11.14
N TRP A 366 5.35 18.83 10.28
CA TRP A 366 5.50 17.43 10.66
C TRP A 366 6.99 17.08 10.72
N SER A 367 7.73 17.71 11.62
CA SER A 367 9.18 17.52 11.77
C SER A 367 9.55 16.16 12.40
N ASP A 368 8.60 15.54 13.11
CA ASP A 368 8.72 14.29 13.87
C ASP A 368 8.22 13.05 13.12
N ILE A 369 8.22 13.08 11.79
CA ILE A 369 7.81 11.92 10.96
C ILE A 369 8.64 10.69 11.33
N SER A 370 7.92 9.60 11.61
CA SER A 370 8.50 8.31 11.98
C SER A 370 9.50 7.83 10.91
N PRO A 371 10.58 7.12 11.27
CA PRO A 371 11.58 6.72 10.28
C PRO A 371 11.00 5.82 9.17
N ALA A 372 10.00 4.98 9.47
CA ALA A 372 9.32 4.16 8.46
C ALA A 372 8.50 5.02 7.48
N ASN A 373 7.80 6.04 7.98
CA ASN A 373 7.05 6.97 7.11
C ASN A 373 7.97 7.78 6.20
N ARG A 374 9.19 8.12 6.64
CA ARG A 374 10.20 8.74 5.77
C ARG A 374 10.58 7.85 4.57
N ILE A 375 10.70 6.54 4.79
CA ILE A 375 10.97 5.58 3.71
C ILE A 375 9.77 5.45 2.76
N VAL A 376 8.55 5.34 3.31
CA VAL A 376 7.32 5.30 2.50
C VAL A 376 7.22 6.56 1.63
N PHE A 377 7.50 7.74 2.20
CA PHE A 377 7.53 9.00 1.48
C PHE A 377 8.59 9.01 0.37
N HIS A 378 9.81 8.55 0.65
CA HIS A 378 10.84 8.40 -0.38
C HIS A 378 10.38 7.49 -1.53
N THR A 379 9.74 6.37 -1.20
CA THR A 379 9.19 5.44 -2.21
C THR A 379 8.13 6.14 -3.07
N SER A 380 7.24 6.94 -2.48
CA SER A 380 6.28 7.76 -3.23
C SER A 380 6.93 8.79 -4.16
N GLN A 381 8.05 9.39 -3.75
CA GLN A 381 8.79 10.30 -4.64
C GLN A 381 9.45 9.55 -5.80
N VAL A 382 9.97 8.34 -5.55
CA VAL A 382 10.53 7.47 -6.58
C VAL A 382 9.48 7.05 -7.60
N THR A 383 8.26 6.68 -7.18
CA THR A 383 7.17 6.33 -8.11
C THR A 383 6.71 7.55 -8.92
N LYS A 384 6.63 8.74 -8.31
CA LYS A 384 6.34 9.99 -9.04
C LYS A 384 7.41 10.28 -10.09
N TRP A 385 8.68 10.15 -9.75
CA TRP A 385 9.78 10.32 -10.69
C TRP A 385 9.71 9.29 -11.83
N LEU A 386 9.43 8.03 -11.52
CA LEU A 386 9.31 6.95 -12.50
C LEU A 386 8.25 7.22 -13.57
N PHE A 387 7.10 7.80 -13.23
CA PHE A 387 5.99 7.93 -14.18
C PHE A 387 5.77 9.35 -14.73
N ASP A 388 6.39 10.37 -14.16
CA ASP A 388 6.24 11.77 -14.58
C ASP A 388 7.55 12.39 -15.09
N ASP A 389 8.51 12.60 -14.18
CA ASP A 389 9.74 13.37 -14.41
C ASP A 389 10.78 12.61 -15.25
N LYS A 390 11.19 11.41 -14.81
CA LYS A 390 12.28 10.59 -15.39
C LYS A 390 13.57 11.38 -15.70
N SER A 391 13.82 12.52 -15.05
CA SER A 391 15.02 13.31 -15.27
C SER A 391 16.24 12.71 -14.57
N GLU A 392 17.43 12.96 -15.12
CA GLU A 392 18.70 12.54 -14.51
C GLU A 392 18.99 13.28 -13.20
N SER A 393 18.68 14.58 -13.13
CA SER A 393 18.82 15.37 -11.90
C SER A 393 17.86 14.89 -10.80
N GLY A 394 16.62 14.56 -11.16
CA GLY A 394 15.65 13.96 -10.25
C GLY A 394 16.14 12.61 -9.70
N TRP A 395 16.73 11.78 -10.57
CA TRP A 395 17.33 10.51 -10.16
C TRP A 395 18.49 10.72 -9.17
N HIS A 396 19.40 11.66 -9.43
CA HIS A 396 20.52 11.95 -8.52
C HIS A 396 20.04 12.41 -7.14
N LYS A 397 19.04 13.31 -7.09
CA LYS A 397 18.44 13.76 -5.83
C LYS A 397 17.83 12.60 -5.05
N LEU A 398 17.13 11.69 -5.73
CA LEU A 398 16.52 10.53 -5.09
C LEU A 398 17.57 9.53 -4.61
N LYS A 399 18.65 9.32 -5.36
CA LYS A 399 19.78 8.47 -4.93
C LYS A 399 20.50 9.02 -3.71
N GLU A 400 20.75 10.32 -3.66
CA GLU A 400 21.32 10.97 -2.46
C GLU A 400 20.39 10.78 -1.24
N GLN A 401 19.08 10.93 -1.43
CA GLN A 401 18.11 10.67 -0.37
C GLN A 401 18.10 9.19 0.05
N GLU A 402 18.20 8.25 -0.90
CA GLU A 402 18.29 6.81 -0.62
C GLU A 402 19.52 6.49 0.24
N GLU A 403 20.69 7.04 -0.11
CA GLU A 403 21.94 6.87 0.64
C GLU A 403 21.83 7.42 2.07
N TYR A 404 21.23 8.59 2.24
CA TYR A 404 20.94 9.15 3.55
C TYR A 404 20.02 8.24 4.38
N LEU A 405 18.94 7.74 3.78
CA LEU A 405 18.01 6.85 4.48
C LEU A 405 18.67 5.51 4.83
N ASP A 406 19.54 4.97 3.97
CA ASP A 406 20.33 3.78 4.28
C ASP A 406 21.26 4.00 5.48
N GLN A 407 21.98 5.14 5.50
CA GLN A 407 22.94 5.41 6.55
C GLN A 407 22.28 5.66 7.91
N TYR A 408 21.15 6.39 7.94
CA TYR A 408 20.58 6.91 9.18
C TYR A 408 19.25 6.27 9.60
N VAL A 409 18.56 5.55 8.72
CA VAL A 409 17.23 4.99 8.99
C VAL A 409 17.20 3.47 8.95
N THR A 410 17.70 2.82 7.90
CA THR A 410 17.56 1.36 7.73
C THR A 410 18.29 0.57 8.82
N GLY A 411 19.36 1.13 9.40
CA GLY A 411 20.04 0.57 10.58
C GLY A 411 19.11 0.38 11.81
N ARG A 412 18.01 1.15 11.92
CA ARG A 412 17.01 0.98 13.00
C ARG A 412 16.04 -0.17 12.75
N PHE A 413 16.00 -0.68 11.53
CA PHE A 413 15.09 -1.73 11.10
C PHE A 413 15.82 -3.01 10.71
N GLN A 414 16.99 -3.27 11.30
CA GLN A 414 17.72 -4.50 11.03
C GLN A 414 16.88 -5.74 11.39
N PRO A 415 16.96 -6.80 10.57
CA PRO A 415 16.26 -8.03 10.87
C PRO A 415 16.81 -8.69 12.16
N ILE A 416 15.93 -9.26 12.97
CA ILE A 416 16.29 -10.05 14.15
C ILE A 416 16.86 -11.42 13.77
N LEU A 417 16.57 -11.88 12.55
CA LEU A 417 17.15 -13.07 11.95
C LEU A 417 17.42 -12.77 10.48
N HIS A 418 18.64 -13.03 10.03
CA HIS A 418 18.99 -13.03 8.61
C HIS A 418 19.77 -14.30 8.28
N ARG A 419 19.24 -15.10 7.34
CA ARG A 419 19.89 -16.28 6.78
C ARG A 419 19.84 -16.21 5.25
N PRO A 420 20.98 -16.33 4.55
CA PRO A 420 20.99 -16.38 3.10
C PRO A 420 20.25 -17.63 2.58
N PRO A 421 19.79 -17.63 1.32
CA PRO A 421 19.13 -18.79 0.73
C PRO A 421 20.08 -20.00 0.65
N ASP A 422 19.60 -21.18 1.04
CA ASP A 422 20.31 -22.45 0.90
C ASP A 422 19.76 -23.31 -0.25
N ARG A 423 20.47 -23.29 -1.38
CA ARG A 423 20.10 -24.07 -2.57
C ARG A 423 20.13 -25.58 -2.35
N VAL A 424 20.94 -26.09 -1.43
CA VAL A 424 21.02 -27.52 -1.13
C VAL A 424 19.74 -27.99 -0.44
N LEU A 425 19.15 -27.12 0.39
CA LEU A 425 17.87 -27.36 1.07
C LEU A 425 16.65 -26.97 0.22
N GLY A 426 16.84 -26.53 -1.02
CA GLY A 426 15.76 -26.05 -1.90
C GLY A 426 15.21 -24.68 -1.50
N GLU A 427 15.93 -23.92 -0.67
CA GLU A 427 15.54 -22.59 -0.24
C GLU A 427 15.98 -21.56 -1.28
N VAL A 428 14.99 -20.95 -1.94
CA VAL A 428 15.22 -19.89 -2.94
C VAL A 428 15.28 -18.52 -2.29
N PHE A 429 14.39 -18.26 -1.32
CA PHE A 429 14.31 -16.98 -0.63
C PHE A 429 15.23 -16.97 0.60
N PRO A 430 15.85 -15.82 0.93
CA PRO A 430 16.49 -15.65 2.23
C PRO A 430 15.45 -15.74 3.36
N THR A 431 15.91 -16.11 4.56
CA THR A 431 15.11 -15.98 5.79
C THR A 431 15.42 -14.65 6.45
N MET A 432 14.41 -13.78 6.55
CA MET A 432 14.54 -12.45 7.16
C MET A 432 13.35 -12.18 8.06
N TRP A 433 13.58 -12.07 9.37
CA TRP A 433 12.54 -11.73 10.33
C TRP A 433 12.77 -10.34 10.88
N TYR A 434 11.73 -9.51 10.92
CA TYR A 434 11.79 -8.18 11.51
C TYR A 434 11.08 -8.17 12.86
N ALA A 435 11.52 -7.29 13.76
CA ALA A 435 10.95 -7.17 15.10
C ALA A 435 9.52 -6.61 15.11
N SER A 436 9.07 -5.97 14.02
CA SER A 436 7.73 -5.39 13.94
C SER A 436 7.22 -5.25 12.50
N PRO A 437 5.89 -5.17 12.29
CA PRO A 437 5.30 -4.83 10.99
C PRO A 437 5.76 -3.46 10.47
N ILE A 438 6.12 -2.52 11.35
CA ILE A 438 6.63 -1.19 10.99
C ILE A 438 7.99 -1.31 10.31
N ALA A 439 8.90 -2.07 10.92
CA ALA A 439 10.22 -2.33 10.34
C ALA A 439 10.09 -3.09 9.02
N LEU A 440 9.29 -4.16 8.98
CA LEU A 440 9.01 -4.93 7.76
C LEU A 440 8.49 -4.04 6.63
N THR A 441 7.43 -3.26 6.90
CA THR A 441 6.78 -2.40 5.90
C THR A 441 7.75 -1.35 5.38
N GLY A 442 8.48 -0.68 6.28
CA GLY A 442 9.50 0.31 5.90
C GLY A 442 10.57 -0.30 4.99
N MET A 443 11.13 -1.45 5.39
CA MET A 443 12.19 -2.09 4.61
C MET A 443 11.71 -2.58 3.24
N GLN A 444 10.51 -3.14 3.13
CA GLN A 444 9.95 -3.52 1.82
C GLN A 444 9.77 -2.32 0.89
N HIS A 445 9.31 -1.18 1.40
CA HIS A 445 9.22 0.06 0.62
C HIS A 445 10.60 0.54 0.18
N MET A 446 11.60 0.52 1.07
CA MET A 446 12.99 0.84 0.71
C MET A 446 13.50 -0.05 -0.43
N MET A 447 13.23 -1.35 -0.36
CA MET A 447 13.66 -2.29 -1.38
C MET A 447 12.98 -2.03 -2.72
N ILE A 448 11.68 -1.72 -2.73
CA ILE A 448 10.97 -1.34 -3.95
C ILE A 448 11.56 -0.06 -4.56
N ALA A 449 11.81 0.97 -3.75
CA ALA A 449 12.44 2.22 -4.21
C ALA A 449 13.81 1.94 -4.86
N LYS A 450 14.65 1.12 -4.21
CA LYS A 450 15.94 0.68 -4.73
C LYS A 450 15.82 -0.08 -6.06
N MET A 451 14.88 -1.02 -6.17
CA MET A 451 14.66 -1.76 -7.41
C MET A 451 14.40 -0.81 -8.58
N ILE A 452 13.54 0.20 -8.37
CA ILE A 452 13.19 1.20 -9.38
C ILE A 452 14.40 2.05 -9.76
N LEU A 453 15.09 2.62 -8.77
CA LEU A 453 16.23 3.51 -9.03
C LEU A 453 17.41 2.78 -9.68
N ILE A 454 17.61 1.49 -9.38
CA ILE A 454 18.63 0.66 -10.04
C ILE A 454 18.23 0.33 -11.48
N ALA A 455 17.01 -0.22 -11.67
CA ALA A 455 16.55 -0.66 -12.99
C ALA A 455 16.42 0.47 -14.01
N GLU A 456 16.00 1.65 -13.54
CA GLU A 456 15.68 2.81 -14.38
C GLU A 456 16.79 3.86 -14.37
N SER A 457 17.99 3.51 -13.88
CA SER A 457 19.10 4.46 -13.80
C SER A 457 19.47 5.01 -15.19
N PRO A 458 19.49 6.35 -15.37
CA PRO A 458 19.85 6.97 -16.65
C PRO A 458 21.31 6.69 -17.05
N LEU A 459 22.15 6.39 -16.06
CA LEU A 459 23.58 6.14 -16.21
C LEU A 459 23.89 4.78 -16.87
N LEU A 460 22.94 3.83 -16.88
CA LEU A 460 23.14 2.50 -17.50
C LEU A 460 23.48 2.61 -18.99
N SER A 461 22.80 3.53 -19.67
CA SER A 461 23.02 3.80 -21.10
C SER A 461 24.32 4.54 -21.41
N GLN A 462 24.94 5.13 -20.39
CA GLN A 462 26.15 5.95 -20.49
C GLN A 462 27.42 5.19 -20.08
N ALA A 463 27.27 3.96 -19.56
CA ALA A 463 28.38 3.12 -19.13
C ALA A 463 29.28 2.69 -20.29
N GLU A 464 30.57 2.46 -20.01
CA GLU A 464 31.54 1.96 -21.00
C GLU A 464 31.11 0.61 -21.59
N ASP A 465 30.69 -0.33 -20.72
CA ASP A 465 30.02 -1.57 -21.12
C ASP A 465 28.55 -1.54 -20.68
N VAL A 466 27.71 -1.00 -21.56
CA VAL A 466 26.26 -0.91 -21.37
C VAL A 466 25.64 -2.28 -21.05
N ARG A 467 26.06 -3.35 -21.74
CA ARG A 467 25.46 -4.68 -21.54
C ARG A 467 25.83 -5.23 -20.16
N ALA A 468 27.08 -5.08 -19.74
CA ALA A 468 27.49 -5.49 -18.41
C ALA A 468 26.78 -4.67 -17.32
N ALA A 469 26.59 -3.36 -17.53
CA ALA A 469 25.87 -2.49 -16.61
C ALA A 469 24.41 -2.95 -16.41
N TYR A 470 23.67 -3.20 -17.50
CA TYR A 470 22.30 -3.71 -17.40
C TYR A 470 22.23 -5.08 -16.71
N ARG A 471 23.14 -6.02 -17.01
CA ARG A 471 23.16 -7.33 -16.33
C ARG A 471 23.45 -7.22 -14.83
N LYS A 472 24.33 -6.29 -14.44
CA LYS A 472 24.62 -6.02 -13.03
C LYS A 472 23.38 -5.47 -12.32
N ALA A 473 22.73 -4.47 -12.92
CA ALA A 473 21.49 -3.90 -12.40
C ALA A 473 20.37 -4.96 -12.28
N GLU A 474 20.15 -5.77 -13.31
CA GLU A 474 19.21 -6.90 -13.27
C GLU A 474 19.55 -7.89 -12.14
N GLY A 475 20.83 -8.21 -11.92
CA GLY A 475 21.28 -9.06 -10.83
C GLY A 475 20.95 -8.50 -9.44
N GLU A 476 21.17 -7.20 -9.23
CA GLU A 476 20.85 -6.51 -7.97
C GLU A 476 19.34 -6.45 -7.74
N VAL A 477 18.56 -6.11 -8.77
CA VAL A 477 17.10 -6.07 -8.71
C VAL A 477 16.52 -7.44 -8.41
N ARG A 478 17.02 -8.52 -9.04
CA ARG A 478 16.59 -9.90 -8.72
C ARG A 478 16.81 -10.24 -7.26
N ASN A 479 17.98 -9.89 -6.70
CA ASN A 479 18.26 -10.11 -5.28
C ASN A 479 17.23 -9.40 -4.40
N LEU A 480 16.93 -8.12 -4.68
CA LEU A 480 15.91 -7.37 -3.95
C LEU A 480 14.53 -8.01 -4.08
N VAL A 481 14.13 -8.48 -5.26
CA VAL A 481 12.82 -9.15 -5.47
C VAL A 481 12.74 -10.42 -4.63
N LEU A 482 13.79 -11.25 -4.62
CA LEU A 482 13.85 -12.46 -3.78
C LEU A 482 13.75 -12.13 -2.29
N GLN A 483 14.42 -11.05 -1.86
CA GLN A 483 14.35 -10.60 -0.47
C GLN A 483 12.93 -10.11 -0.11
N VAL A 484 12.26 -9.30 -0.94
CA VAL A 484 10.89 -8.84 -0.65
C VAL A 484 9.93 -10.03 -0.61
N CYS A 485 10.05 -10.98 -1.55
CA CYS A 485 9.25 -12.20 -1.53
C CYS A 485 9.51 -13.05 -0.28
N GLY A 486 10.76 -13.22 0.13
CA GLY A 486 11.13 -13.96 1.35
C GLY A 486 10.49 -13.36 2.60
N THR A 487 10.57 -12.03 2.74
CA THR A 487 9.95 -11.33 3.88
C THR A 487 8.43 -11.47 3.89
N ALA A 488 7.78 -11.42 2.72
CA ALA A 488 6.33 -11.57 2.61
C ALA A 488 5.85 -12.99 2.96
N VAL A 489 6.52 -14.01 2.42
CA VAL A 489 6.18 -15.43 2.67
C VAL A 489 6.36 -15.83 4.13
N GLN A 490 7.32 -15.21 4.83
CA GLN A 490 7.61 -15.52 6.23
C GLN A 490 6.74 -14.75 7.23
N HIS A 491 5.96 -13.76 6.77
CA HIS A 491 5.04 -13.00 7.61
C HIS A 491 3.62 -13.00 7.01
N PRO A 492 2.96 -14.18 6.90
CA PRO A 492 1.67 -14.31 6.23
C PRO A 492 0.56 -13.47 6.88
N ASP A 493 0.68 -13.16 8.16
CA ASP A 493 -0.29 -12.34 8.89
C ASP A 493 -0.21 -10.85 8.51
N THR A 494 0.88 -10.40 7.87
CA THR A 494 1.02 -9.04 7.35
C THR A 494 0.70 -9.01 5.87
N GLN A 495 -0.59 -9.13 5.53
CA GLN A 495 -1.05 -9.24 4.14
C GLN A 495 -0.57 -8.12 3.19
N PRO A 496 -0.50 -6.84 3.60
CA PRO A 496 0.09 -5.80 2.75
C PRO A 496 1.56 -6.06 2.38
N GLY A 497 2.27 -6.85 3.18
CA GLY A 497 3.63 -7.28 2.84
C GLY A 497 3.67 -8.20 1.61
N LEU A 498 2.62 -8.99 1.41
CA LEU A 498 2.44 -9.81 0.22
C LEU A 498 2.07 -8.98 -1.01
N VAL A 499 1.26 -7.93 -0.84
CA VAL A 499 0.98 -6.95 -1.91
C VAL A 499 2.28 -6.37 -2.47
N ASN A 500 3.21 -5.96 -1.61
CA ASN A 500 4.53 -5.43 -2.03
C ASN A 500 5.36 -6.45 -2.82
N ALA A 501 5.33 -7.72 -2.42
CA ALA A 501 5.99 -8.80 -3.17
C ALA A 501 5.36 -8.98 -4.56
N ILE A 502 4.02 -8.93 -4.66
CA ILE A 502 3.31 -9.02 -5.95
C ILE A 502 3.67 -7.85 -6.88
N LEU A 503 3.73 -6.63 -6.37
CA LEU A 503 4.17 -5.47 -7.16
C LEU A 503 5.60 -5.67 -7.68
N ALA A 504 6.51 -6.14 -6.84
CA ALA A 504 7.89 -6.42 -7.25
C ALA A 504 7.96 -7.51 -8.34
N ILE A 505 7.19 -8.59 -8.22
CA ILE A 505 7.11 -9.66 -9.23
C ILE A 505 6.47 -9.14 -10.53
N GLN A 506 5.44 -8.30 -10.44
CA GLN A 506 4.80 -7.69 -11.59
C GLN A 506 5.77 -6.81 -12.39
N MET A 507 6.55 -5.98 -11.71
CA MET A 507 7.50 -5.07 -12.36
C MET A 507 8.74 -5.80 -12.90
N TYR A 508 9.34 -6.69 -12.10
CA TYR A 508 10.68 -7.22 -12.36
C TYR A 508 10.76 -8.74 -12.46
N GLY A 509 9.63 -9.44 -12.41
CA GLY A 509 9.61 -10.89 -12.53
C GLY A 509 10.21 -11.39 -13.84
N SER A 510 10.18 -10.58 -14.91
CA SER A 510 10.76 -10.94 -16.22
C SER A 510 12.28 -11.09 -16.19
N TYR A 511 12.96 -10.57 -15.17
CA TYR A 511 14.41 -10.70 -15.02
C TYR A 511 14.82 -12.14 -14.63
N PHE A 512 13.89 -12.94 -14.13
CA PHE A 512 14.16 -14.29 -13.66
C PHE A 512 14.11 -15.30 -14.80
N THR A 513 15.22 -16.00 -15.01
CA THR A 513 15.38 -17.06 -16.01
C THR A 513 15.62 -18.44 -15.40
N ASP A 514 16.01 -18.50 -14.13
CA ASP A 514 16.20 -19.75 -13.40
C ASP A 514 14.85 -20.41 -13.08
N PRO A 515 14.63 -21.69 -13.46
CA PRO A 515 13.35 -22.36 -13.23
C PRO A 515 12.96 -22.49 -11.76
N TRP A 516 13.93 -22.63 -10.84
CA TRP A 516 13.65 -22.75 -9.40
C TRP A 516 13.22 -21.42 -8.82
N GLU A 517 13.88 -20.33 -9.22
CA GLU A 517 13.48 -18.98 -8.87
C GLU A 517 12.07 -18.66 -9.41
N GLN A 518 11.79 -18.98 -10.67
CA GLN A 518 10.47 -18.77 -11.28
C GLN A 518 9.36 -19.54 -10.56
N GLU A 519 9.59 -20.80 -10.18
CA GLU A 519 8.64 -21.61 -9.44
C GLU A 519 8.41 -21.05 -8.02
N ALA A 520 9.45 -20.55 -7.35
CA ALA A 520 9.30 -19.88 -6.07
C ALA A 520 8.45 -18.60 -6.18
N LEU A 521 8.67 -17.77 -7.21
CA LEU A 521 7.83 -16.60 -7.45
C LEU A 521 6.37 -16.99 -7.75
N LYS A 522 6.15 -18.05 -8.53
CA LYS A 522 4.81 -18.58 -8.81
C LYS A 522 4.09 -19.01 -7.52
N LYS A 523 4.78 -19.67 -6.59
CA LYS A 523 4.23 -20.03 -5.28
C LYS A 523 3.85 -18.80 -4.45
N THR A 524 4.67 -17.75 -4.46
CA THR A 524 4.31 -16.46 -3.82
C THR A 524 3.05 -15.86 -4.45
N VAL A 525 2.92 -15.90 -5.78
CA VAL A 525 1.72 -15.45 -6.50
C VAL A 525 0.48 -16.28 -6.13
N GLN A 526 0.63 -17.60 -5.99
CA GLN A 526 -0.44 -18.48 -5.55
C GLN A 526 -0.88 -18.16 -4.12
N MET A 527 0.07 -17.96 -3.20
CA MET A 527 -0.22 -17.57 -1.82
C MET A 527 -1.03 -16.26 -1.75
N PHE A 528 -0.68 -15.27 -2.58
CA PHE A 528 -1.46 -14.02 -2.68
C PHE A 528 -2.88 -14.24 -3.16
N LYS A 529 -3.05 -15.07 -4.20
CA LYS A 529 -4.36 -15.43 -4.73
C LYS A 529 -5.22 -16.11 -3.67
N ASP A 530 -4.63 -16.97 -2.85
CA ASP A 530 -5.32 -17.72 -1.79
C ASP A 530 -5.71 -16.86 -0.59
N CYS A 531 -5.03 -15.73 -0.35
CA CYS A 531 -5.45 -14.75 0.65
C CYS A 531 -6.79 -14.08 0.27
N GLN A 532 -7.16 -14.06 -1.01
CA GLN A 532 -8.40 -13.49 -1.54
C GLN A 532 -8.71 -12.04 -1.13
N ALA A 533 -7.68 -11.30 -0.70
CA ALA A 533 -7.82 -9.92 -0.26
C ALA A 533 -7.88 -8.98 -1.48
N TRP A 534 -6.87 -9.04 -2.36
CA TRP A 534 -6.83 -8.23 -3.59
C TRP A 534 -6.98 -9.10 -4.86
N PRO A 535 -7.52 -8.53 -5.94
CA PRO A 535 -7.56 -9.20 -7.24
C PRO A 535 -6.15 -9.36 -7.81
N LEU A 536 -5.88 -10.57 -8.33
CA LEU A 536 -4.59 -10.92 -8.92
C LEU A 536 -4.40 -10.13 -10.24
N PRO A 537 -3.30 -9.35 -10.39
CA PRO A 537 -3.05 -8.58 -11.59
C PRO A 537 -3.11 -9.43 -12.87
N LYS A 538 -3.73 -8.92 -13.93
CA LYS A 538 -3.88 -9.56 -15.24
C LYS A 538 -2.54 -10.04 -15.77
N ALA A 539 -1.50 -9.21 -15.73
CA ALA A 539 -0.15 -9.60 -16.17
C ALA A 539 0.36 -10.89 -15.49
N LEU A 540 0.07 -11.08 -14.20
CA LEU A 540 0.47 -12.27 -13.45
C LEU A 540 -0.48 -13.45 -13.69
N ARG A 541 -1.79 -13.20 -13.84
CA ARG A 541 -2.75 -14.23 -14.28
C ARG A 541 -2.32 -14.83 -15.60
N GLU A 542 -1.98 -13.99 -16.57
CA GLU A 542 -1.56 -14.40 -17.90
C GLU A 542 -0.22 -15.12 -17.89
N ARG A 543 0.72 -14.69 -17.06
CA ARG A 543 2.04 -15.30 -16.96
C ARG A 543 2.04 -16.69 -16.31
N TYR A 544 1.23 -16.89 -15.27
CA TYR A 544 1.34 -18.10 -14.42
C TYR A 544 0.15 -19.05 -14.53
N TYR A 545 -0.99 -18.62 -15.09
CA TYR A 545 -2.23 -19.39 -15.11
C TYR A 545 -2.94 -19.45 -16.47
N LYS A 546 -2.37 -18.90 -17.56
CA LYS A 546 -2.87 -19.23 -18.91
C LYS A 546 -2.48 -20.67 -19.26
N PRO A 547 -3.42 -21.46 -19.81
CA PRO A 547 -3.18 -22.84 -20.24
C PRO A 547 -2.24 -22.95 -21.45
#